data_AF-A0A439TU84-F1
#
_entry.id   AF-A0A439TU84-F1
#
_cell.length_a   1.000
_cell.length_b   1.000
_cell.length_c   1.000
_cell.angle_alpha   90.00
_cell.angle_beta   90.00
_cell.angle_gamma   90.00
#
_symmetry.space_group_name_H-M   'P 1'
#
loop_
_entity.id
_entity.type
_entity.pdbx_description
1 polymer ?
#
loop_
_entity_poly.entity_id
_entity_poly.type
_entity_poly.pdbx_seq_one_letter_code
_entity_poly.pdbx_strand_id
1 'polypeptide(L)'
;MANRRLTADELLRANEVLADVRAKLREVAGDDRDLLFAYRRKVFKELIYDERGKPMQRRALKQKKWAQQDRRCAHCNKEMPVAYSELDRFNAADGYTIENTELVHDRCHRERQAAKRYT
;
A
#
# COMPACT_ATOMS: atom_id res chain seq x y z
N MET A 1 -10.90 -7.65 -5.35
CA MET A 1 -12.20 -7.26 -4.76
C MET A 1 -12.29 -5.74 -4.67
N ALA A 2 -13.49 -5.17 -4.55
CA ALA A 2 -13.65 -3.75 -4.24
C ALA A 2 -13.24 -3.50 -2.79
N ASN A 3 -12.42 -2.49 -2.53
CA ASN A 3 -12.06 -2.12 -1.17
C ASN A 3 -13.29 -1.58 -0.43
N ARG A 4 -13.40 -1.89 0.88
CA ARG A 4 -14.43 -1.30 1.74
C ARG A 4 -14.34 0.22 1.65
N ARG A 5 -15.46 0.87 1.36
CA ARG A 5 -15.61 2.33 1.48
C ARG A 5 -16.22 2.60 2.85
N LEU A 6 -15.74 3.65 3.51
CA LEU A 6 -16.33 4.10 4.77
C LEU A 6 -17.77 4.55 4.51
N THR A 7 -18.69 4.13 5.37
CA THR A 7 -20.02 4.75 5.43
C THR A 7 -19.91 6.19 5.95
N ALA A 8 -20.98 6.98 5.87
CA ALA A 8 -20.99 8.34 6.41
C ALA A 8 -20.62 8.37 7.90
N ASP A 9 -21.20 7.47 8.71
CA ASP A 9 -20.93 7.39 10.15
C ASP A 9 -19.51 6.89 10.46
N GLU A 10 -18.96 6.00 9.63
CA GLU A 10 -17.57 5.56 9.76
C GLU A 10 -16.58 6.66 9.39
N LEU A 11 -16.90 7.45 8.36
CA LEU A 11 -16.09 8.60 7.96
C LEU A 11 -16.08 9.68 9.06
N LEU A 12 -17.22 9.94 9.70
CA LEU A 12 -17.30 10.86 10.84
C LEU A 12 -16.37 10.41 11.97
N ARG A 13 -16.49 9.15 12.39
CA ARG A 13 -15.62 8.57 13.44
C ARG A 13 -14.13 8.58 13.05
N ALA A 14 -13.81 8.28 11.79
CA ALA A 14 -12.43 8.35 11.30
C ALA A 14 -11.87 9.79 11.35
N ASN A 15 -12.71 10.79 11.10
CA ASN A 15 -12.31 12.20 11.20
C ASN A 15 -12.10 12.66 12.65
N GLU A 16 -12.88 12.14 13.60
CA GLU A 16 -12.66 12.36 15.04
C GLU A 16 -11.29 11.82 15.46
N VAL A 17 -10.97 10.57 15.12
CA VAL A 17 -9.65 9.98 15.38
C VAL A 17 -8.52 10.81 14.75
N LEU A 18 -8.72 11.28 13.52
CA LEU A 18 -7.74 12.13 12.85
C LEU A 18 -7.54 13.47 13.57
N ALA A 19 -8.61 14.04 14.14
CA ALA A 19 -8.52 15.26 14.93
C ALA A 19 -7.70 15.04 16.22
N ASP A 20 -7.94 13.93 16.92
CA ASP A 20 -7.21 13.57 18.14
C ASP A 20 -5.72 13.36 17.86
N VAL A 21 -5.38 12.62 16.81
CA VAL A 21 -3.98 12.45 16.38
C VAL A 21 -3.34 13.80 16.07
N ARG A 22 -4.03 14.69 15.34
CA ARG A 22 -3.51 16.02 15.01
C ARG A 22 -3.31 16.89 16.25
N ALA A 23 -4.23 16.82 17.22
CA ALA A 23 -4.11 17.54 18.48
C ALA A 23 -2.90 17.03 19.27
N LYS A 24 -2.76 15.71 19.41
CA LYS A 24 -1.63 15.11 20.12
C LYS A 24 -0.29 15.47 19.49
N LEU A 25 -0.21 15.43 18.16
CA LEU A 25 1.00 15.82 17.44
C LEU A 25 1.40 17.28 17.66
N ARG A 26 0.43 18.20 17.74
CA ARG A 26 0.69 19.62 18.06
C ARG A 26 1.14 19.78 19.52
N GLU A 27 0.47 19.12 20.45
CA GLU A 27 0.83 19.14 21.88
C GLU A 27 2.28 18.73 22.09
N VAL A 28 2.71 17.59 21.53
CA VAL A 28 4.08 17.08 21.73
C VAL A 28 5.15 17.84 20.95
N ALA A 29 4.76 18.62 19.94
CA ALA A 29 5.69 19.47 19.18
C ALA A 29 5.81 20.88 19.77
N GLY A 30 4.81 21.36 20.53
CA GLY A 30 4.75 22.75 20.98
C GLY A 30 4.74 23.71 19.80
N ASP A 31 5.55 24.77 19.89
CA ASP A 31 5.70 25.79 18.84
C ASP A 31 6.71 25.41 17.75
N ASP A 32 7.36 24.24 17.84
CA ASP A 32 8.32 23.77 16.86
C ASP A 32 7.62 23.21 15.60
N ARG A 33 7.58 24.05 14.56
CA ARG A 33 6.95 23.72 13.28
C ARG A 33 7.65 22.61 12.51
N ASP A 34 8.97 22.52 12.61
CA ASP A 34 9.76 21.52 11.88
C ASP A 34 9.61 20.14 12.54
N LEU A 35 9.58 20.11 13.88
CA LEU A 35 9.29 18.91 14.64
C LEU A 35 7.86 18.40 14.37
N LEU A 36 6.87 19.29 14.34
CA LEU A 36 5.49 18.93 13.98
C LEU A 36 5.41 18.32 12.56
N PHE A 37 6.15 18.88 11.60
CA PHE A 37 6.25 18.31 10.26
C PHE A 37 6.91 16.92 10.26
N ALA A 38 8.01 16.74 11.00
CA ALA A 38 8.70 15.47 11.14
C ALA A 38 7.80 14.38 11.75
N TYR A 39 7.05 14.71 12.81
CA TYR A 39 6.12 13.77 13.44
C TYR A 39 4.98 13.36 12.51
N ARG A 40 4.37 14.30 11.78
CA ARG A 40 3.33 13.97 10.79
C ARG A 40 3.83 12.98 9.73
N ARG A 41 5.03 13.22 9.19
CA ARG A 41 5.66 12.30 8.22
C ARG A 41 5.95 10.94 8.83
N LYS A 42 6.42 10.91 10.08
CA LYS A 42 6.68 9.66 10.79
C LYS A 42 5.40 8.84 10.98
N VAL A 43 4.35 9.43 11.53
CA VAL A 43 3.06 8.74 11.76
C VAL A 43 2.47 8.26 10.43
N PHE A 44 2.38 9.13 9.42
CA PHE A 44 1.89 8.75 8.10
C PHE A 44 2.65 7.55 7.52
N LYS A 45 3.98 7.58 7.58
CA LYS A 45 4.82 6.49 7.09
C LYS A 45 4.58 5.17 7.82
N GLU A 46 4.47 5.18 9.16
CA GLU A 46 4.24 3.96 9.93
C GLU A 46 2.84 3.37 9.65
N LEU A 47 1.79 4.19 9.57
CA LEU A 47 0.44 3.71 9.21
C LEU A 47 0.41 3.06 7.81
N ILE A 48 1.18 3.59 6.86
CA ILE A 48 1.35 2.95 5.54
C ILE A 48 2.11 1.62 5.65
N TYR A 49 3.04 1.49 6.60
CA TYR A 49 3.73 0.23 6.84
C TYR A 49 2.85 -0.82 7.50
N ASP A 50 1.90 -0.41 8.35
CA ASP A 50 0.91 -1.33 8.91
C ASP A 50 0.02 -1.95 7.81
N GLU A 51 -0.33 -1.17 6.78
CA GLU A 51 -1.10 -1.68 5.62
C GLU A 51 -0.24 -2.49 4.63
N ARG A 52 0.97 -2.01 4.30
CA ARG A 52 1.74 -2.49 3.13
C ARG A 52 3.04 -3.20 3.48
N GLY A 53 3.39 -3.30 4.75
CA GLY A 53 4.72 -3.67 5.22
C GLY A 53 5.80 -2.64 4.87
N LYS A 54 7.04 -2.93 5.27
CA LYS A 54 8.21 -2.10 4.95
C LYS A 54 8.68 -2.34 3.50
N PRO A 55 9.31 -1.35 2.84
CA PRO A 55 9.80 -1.48 1.47
C PRO A 55 10.71 -2.70 1.24
N MET A 56 11.57 -3.02 2.21
CA MET A 56 12.46 -4.19 2.13
C MET A 56 11.70 -5.52 2.14
N GLN A 57 10.62 -5.62 2.92
CA GLN A 57 9.75 -6.81 2.92
C GLN A 57 9.08 -7.00 1.56
N ARG A 58 8.57 -5.90 0.97
CA ARG A 58 8.00 -5.96 -0.39
C ARG A 58 9.04 -6.31 -1.45
N ARG A 59 10.27 -5.78 -1.37
CA ARG A 59 11.35 -6.14 -2.29
C ARG A 59 11.68 -7.64 -2.19
N ALA A 60 11.76 -8.17 -0.98
CA ALA A 60 11.99 -9.60 -0.76
C ALA A 60 10.83 -10.46 -1.28
N LEU A 61 9.58 -10.04 -1.03
CA LEU A 61 8.39 -10.71 -1.56
C LEU A 61 8.40 -10.75 -3.09
N LYS A 62 8.75 -9.64 -3.74
CA LYS A 62 8.85 -9.52 -5.19
C LYS A 62 9.81 -10.55 -5.79
N GLN A 63 10.97 -10.74 -5.17
CA GLN A 63 11.95 -11.75 -5.57
C GLN A 63 11.40 -13.17 -5.40
N LYS A 64 10.77 -13.47 -4.26
CA LYS A 64 10.15 -14.77 -4.01
C LYS A 64 9.07 -15.10 -5.04
N LYS A 65 8.19 -14.13 -5.33
CA LYS A 65 7.11 -14.29 -6.33
C LYS A 65 7.63 -14.48 -7.74
N TRP A 66 8.67 -13.74 -8.11
CA TRP A 66 9.32 -13.92 -9.41
C TRP A 66 9.85 -15.33 -9.62
N ALA A 67 10.50 -15.91 -8.60
CA ALA A 67 10.96 -17.29 -8.63
C ALA A 67 9.79 -18.29 -8.66
N GLN A 68 8.76 -18.08 -7.84
CA GLN A 68 7.56 -18.94 -7.80
C GLN A 68 6.77 -18.95 -9.10
N GLN A 69 6.77 -17.83 -9.84
CA GLN A 69 6.04 -17.67 -11.10
C GLN A 69 6.89 -18.03 -12.33
N ASP A 70 8.03 -18.70 -12.14
CA ASP A 70 8.96 -19.04 -13.23
C ASP A 70 9.29 -17.82 -14.12
N ARG A 71 9.48 -16.66 -13.47
CA ARG A 71 9.82 -15.39 -14.14
C ARG A 71 8.76 -14.89 -15.13
N ARG A 72 7.54 -15.42 -15.06
CA ARG A 72 6.43 -15.06 -15.95
C ARG A 72 5.44 -14.13 -15.27
N CYS A 73 4.88 -13.22 -16.06
CA CYS A 73 3.80 -12.35 -15.63
C CYS A 73 2.50 -13.14 -15.46
N ALA A 74 1.84 -12.98 -14.31
CA ALA A 74 0.56 -13.65 -14.02
C ALA A 74 -0.60 -13.22 -14.94
N HIS A 75 -0.45 -12.10 -15.67
CA HIS A 75 -1.48 -11.63 -16.59
C HIS A 75 -1.32 -12.18 -18.01
N CYS A 76 -0.13 -12.04 -18.60
CA CYS A 76 0.10 -12.34 -20.02
C CYS A 76 0.99 -13.57 -20.25
N ASN A 77 1.48 -14.20 -19.18
CA ASN A 77 2.35 -15.38 -19.17
C ASN A 77 3.70 -15.24 -19.92
N LYS A 78 4.07 -14.02 -20.30
CA LYS A 78 5.38 -13.71 -20.91
C LYS A 78 6.44 -13.55 -19.83
N GLU A 79 7.67 -13.87 -20.19
CA GLU A 79 8.84 -13.64 -19.34
C GLU A 79 8.95 -12.15 -18.96
N MET A 80 9.47 -11.92 -17.77
CA MET A 80 9.50 -10.61 -17.15
C MET A 80 10.71 -10.46 -16.23
N PRO A 81 11.43 -9.32 -16.26
CA PRO A 81 12.42 -9.02 -15.24
C PRO A 81 11.79 -8.67 -13.88
N VAL A 82 12.54 -8.84 -12.79
CA VAL A 82 12.10 -8.34 -11.48
C VAL A 82 12.06 -6.80 -11.45
N ALA A 83 12.93 -6.15 -12.22
CA ALA A 83 12.84 -4.71 -12.46
C ALA A 83 11.56 -4.42 -13.25
N TYR A 84 10.86 -3.32 -12.93
CA TYR A 84 9.64 -2.87 -13.64
C TYR A 84 8.42 -3.82 -13.61
N SER A 85 8.46 -4.87 -12.78
CA SER A 85 7.26 -5.63 -12.42
C SER A 85 6.53 -5.01 -11.23
N GLU A 86 5.26 -5.32 -11.06
CA GLU A 86 4.42 -4.83 -9.97
C GLU A 86 3.88 -6.00 -9.16
N LEU A 87 3.83 -5.81 -7.84
CA LEU A 87 3.12 -6.69 -6.94
C LEU A 87 1.63 -6.28 -6.97
N ASP A 88 0.79 -7.12 -7.57
CA ASP A 88 -0.65 -6.93 -7.65
C ASP A 88 -1.33 -7.75 -6.55
N ARG A 89 -2.07 -7.07 -5.66
CA ARG A 89 -2.76 -7.72 -4.53
C ARG A 89 -4.14 -8.20 -4.96
N PHE A 90 -4.55 -9.40 -4.54
CA PHE A 90 -5.92 -9.88 -4.78
C PHE A 90 -6.94 -9.09 -3.94
N ASN A 91 -6.58 -8.78 -2.70
CA ASN A 91 -7.31 -7.93 -1.76
C ASN A 91 -6.37 -6.89 -1.12
N ALA A 92 -6.75 -5.61 -1.06
CA ALA A 92 -5.86 -4.61 -0.48
C ALA A 92 -5.65 -4.77 1.03
N ALA A 93 -6.71 -5.19 1.75
CA ALA A 93 -6.72 -5.29 3.21
C ALA A 93 -5.79 -6.40 3.75
N ASP A 94 -5.57 -7.46 2.97
CA ASP A 94 -4.72 -8.60 3.37
C ASP A 94 -3.22 -8.33 3.14
N GLY A 95 -2.86 -7.09 2.78
CA GLY A 95 -1.46 -6.65 2.68
C GLY A 95 -0.68 -7.31 1.55
N TYR A 96 0.65 -7.16 1.58
CA TYR A 96 1.55 -7.79 0.61
C TYR A 96 2.11 -9.08 1.19
N THR A 97 1.53 -10.22 0.83
CA THR A 97 1.93 -11.56 1.28
C THR A 97 2.15 -12.50 0.09
N ILE A 98 2.66 -13.70 0.33
CA ILE A 98 2.79 -14.70 -0.74
C ILE A 98 1.42 -15.14 -1.21
N GLU A 99 0.44 -15.26 -0.33
CA GLU A 99 -0.87 -15.81 -0.63
C GLU A 99 -1.77 -14.77 -1.32
N ASN A 100 -1.60 -13.50 -0.96
CA ASN A 100 -2.45 -12.40 -1.43
C ASN A 100 -1.85 -11.59 -2.59
N THR A 101 -0.76 -12.05 -3.22
CA THR A 101 -0.09 -11.24 -4.24
C THR A 101 0.43 -12.08 -5.39
N GLU A 102 0.41 -11.48 -6.58
CA GLU A 102 1.09 -11.98 -7.77
C GLU A 102 1.93 -10.89 -8.42
N LEU A 103 2.84 -11.32 -9.30
CA LEU A 103 3.76 -10.44 -10.01
C LEU A 103 3.31 -10.28 -11.47
N VAL A 104 3.21 -9.03 -11.91
CA VAL A 104 2.77 -8.68 -13.27
C VAL A 104 3.67 -7.60 -13.88
N HIS A 105 3.67 -7.44 -15.20
CA HIS A 105 4.34 -6.28 -15.82
C HIS A 105 3.63 -5.00 -15.37
N ASP A 106 4.36 -3.88 -15.27
CA ASP A 106 3.74 -2.56 -15.01
C ASP A 106 2.59 -2.25 -15.99
N ARG A 107 2.79 -2.50 -17.30
CA ARG A 107 1.74 -2.34 -18.30
C ARG A 107 0.50 -3.20 -17.99
N CYS A 108 0.69 -4.49 -17.71
CA CYS A 108 -0.39 -5.42 -17.41
C CYS A 108 -1.11 -5.03 -16.11
N HIS A 109 -0.38 -4.51 -15.12
CA HIS A 109 -0.96 -3.98 -13.90
C HIS A 109 -1.87 -2.78 -14.20
N ARG A 110 -1.40 -1.81 -14.98
CA ARG A 110 -2.21 -0.64 -15.39
C ARG A 110 -3.47 -1.05 -16.15
N GLU A 111 -3.36 -1.99 -17.09
CA GLU A 111 -4.51 -2.52 -17.85
C GLU A 111 -5.56 -3.13 -16.90
N ARG A 112 -5.13 -3.89 -15.89
CA ARG A 112 -6.02 -4.47 -14.87
C ARG A 112 -6.65 -3.43 -13.95
N GLN A 113 -5.89 -2.42 -13.52
CA GLN A 113 -6.43 -1.36 -12.66
C GLN A 113 -7.48 -0.51 -13.39
N ALA A 114 -7.21 -0.19 -14.66
CA ALA A 114 -8.17 0.50 -15.53
C ALA A 114 -9.46 -0.32 -15.72
N ALA A 115 -9.36 -1.63 -15.96
CA ALA A 115 -10.52 -2.51 -16.08
C ALA A 115 -11.37 -2.58 -14.81
N LYS A 116 -10.73 -2.46 -13.63
CA LYS A 116 -11.39 -2.44 -12.32
C LYS A 116 -11.98 -1.06 -11.96
N ARG A 117 -11.89 -0.05 -12.85
CA ARG A 117 -12.33 1.35 -12.63
C ARG A 117 -11.67 2.01 -11.42
N TYR A 118 -10.46 1.59 -11.07
CA TYR A 118 -9.62 2.34 -10.15
C TYR A 118 -8.94 3.44 -10.97
N THR A 119 -9.49 4.65 -10.92
CA THR A 119 -8.86 5.89 -11.43
C THR A 119 -7.92 6.47 -10.39
#